data_AF-A0A327ZJV8-F1
#
_entry.id   AF-A0A327ZJV8-F1
#
_cell.length_a   1.000
_cell.length_b   1.000
_cell.length_c   1.000
_cell.angle_alpha   90.00
_cell.angle_beta   90.00
_cell.angle_gamma   90.00
#
_symmetry.space_group_name_H-M   'P 1'
#
loop_
_entity.id
_entity.type
_entity.pdbx_description
1 polymer ?
#
loop_
_entity_poly.entity_id
_entity_poly.type
_entity_poly.pdbx_seq_one_letter_code
_entity_poly.pdbx_strand_id
1 'polypeptide(L)'
;MNGKLRVMSVTQAASFGEMVIFAPNWSGAKDAIDLTRSALEGKVVLDATNPADGAPSAGGFSAGGFSAGAFTGAFGGGGFSGTSTGASTGAFTGASVKSAEAIAAAVNGPPSEAADRMLARAGGKSGLETLIEWAPGAHWAKAFNTISTDVLSRRRGHDPLLAEFVCTDERDARDAACQIIRDLGFAPFYAGGAKAARLTETGGPLQSREVDVQDATDALADALAGLR
;
A
#
# COMPACT_ATOMS: atom_id res chain seq x y z
N MET A 1 -14.27 2.09 -22.82
CA MET A 1 -14.74 2.75 -21.58
C MET A 1 -14.65 4.27 -21.77
N ASN A 2 -15.75 5.01 -21.61
CA ASN A 2 -15.76 6.48 -21.68
C ASN A 2 -15.39 7.08 -20.31
N GLY A 3 -14.10 7.10 -19.97
CA GLY A 3 -13.62 7.78 -18.77
C GLY A 3 -13.80 9.29 -18.91
N LYS A 4 -14.69 9.91 -18.13
CA LYS A 4 -14.77 11.37 -18.03
C LYS A 4 -13.72 11.85 -17.03
N LEU A 5 -12.68 12.52 -17.51
CA LEU A 5 -11.75 13.26 -16.66
C LEU A 5 -12.49 14.42 -16.00
N ARG A 6 -12.44 14.52 -14.67
CA ARG A 6 -12.97 15.64 -13.90
C ARG A 6 -11.82 16.29 -13.14
N VAL A 7 -11.62 17.58 -13.37
CA VAL A 7 -10.66 18.39 -12.60
C VAL A 7 -11.30 18.75 -11.26
N MET A 8 -10.59 18.52 -10.16
CA MET A 8 -11.05 18.77 -8.78
C MET A 8 -9.88 19.33 -7.96
N SER A 9 -10.17 20.05 -6.86
CA SER A 9 -9.15 20.36 -5.87
C SER A 9 -8.73 19.09 -5.11
N VAL A 10 -7.58 19.12 -4.43
CA VAL A 10 -7.09 18.00 -3.62
C VAL A 10 -8.12 17.59 -2.55
N THR A 11 -8.67 18.56 -1.82
CA THR A 11 -9.72 18.31 -0.82
C THR A 11 -10.98 17.71 -1.44
N GLN A 12 -11.42 18.21 -2.59
CA GLN A 12 -12.60 17.66 -3.27
C GLN A 12 -12.37 16.21 -3.73
N ALA A 13 -11.18 15.91 -4.25
CA ALA A 13 -10.80 14.55 -4.65
C ALA A 13 -10.78 13.60 -3.44
N ALA A 14 -10.19 14.03 -2.32
CA ALA A 14 -10.17 13.28 -1.07
C ALA A 14 -11.59 13.05 -0.50
N SER A 15 -12.49 14.04 -0.60
CA SER A 15 -13.88 13.88 -0.18
C SER A 15 -14.67 12.92 -1.07
N PHE A 16 -14.39 12.91 -2.38
CA PHE A 16 -15.10 12.08 -3.36
C PHE A 16 -14.76 10.58 -3.25
N GLY A 17 -13.49 10.23 -3.06
CA GLY A 17 -13.07 8.83 -3.00
C GLY A 17 -13.56 8.13 -1.73
N GLU A 18 -14.04 6.90 -1.85
CA GLU A 18 -14.34 6.03 -0.68
C GLU A 18 -13.03 5.55 -0.01
N MET A 19 -11.95 5.52 -0.79
CA MET A 19 -10.58 5.20 -0.39
C MET A 19 -9.64 6.17 -1.09
N VAL A 20 -8.51 6.49 -0.46
CA VAL A 20 -7.53 7.44 -0.99
C VAL A 20 -6.16 6.78 -1.13
N ILE A 21 -5.53 6.93 -2.30
CA ILE A 21 -4.09 6.63 -2.45
C ILE A 21 -3.33 7.92 -2.16
N PHE A 22 -2.58 7.92 -1.05
CA PHE A 22 -1.75 9.03 -0.61
C PHE A 22 -0.34 8.85 -1.15
N ALA A 23 -0.06 9.54 -2.27
CA ALA A 23 1.23 9.46 -2.97
C ALA A 23 1.88 10.83 -3.25
N PRO A 24 1.94 11.78 -2.29
CA PRO A 24 2.75 12.98 -2.47
C PRO A 24 4.25 12.67 -2.30
N ASN A 25 5.10 13.61 -2.71
CA ASN A 25 6.47 13.66 -2.20
C ASN A 25 6.45 13.91 -0.68
N TRP A 26 7.41 13.35 0.04
CA TRP A 26 7.47 13.46 1.51
C TRP A 26 7.49 14.92 1.99
N SER A 27 8.20 15.80 1.28
CA SER A 27 8.28 17.23 1.61
C SER A 27 6.91 17.94 1.64
N GLY A 28 5.95 17.50 0.83
CA GLY A 28 4.60 18.07 0.76
C GLY A 28 3.54 17.25 1.52
N ALA A 29 3.92 16.18 2.22
CA ALA A 29 2.98 15.28 2.87
C ALA A 29 2.17 15.99 3.97
N LYS A 30 2.83 16.86 4.75
CA LYS A 30 2.17 17.61 5.83
C LYS A 30 1.13 18.57 5.28
N ASP A 31 1.47 19.34 4.25
CA ASP A 31 0.54 20.28 3.59
C ASP A 31 -0.65 19.53 2.97
N ALA A 32 -0.39 18.38 2.33
CA ALA A 32 -1.45 17.53 1.79
C ALA A 32 -2.41 17.02 2.87
N ILE A 33 -1.89 16.61 4.03
CA ILE A 33 -2.72 16.22 5.18
C ILE A 33 -3.47 17.43 5.74
N ASP A 34 -2.83 18.59 5.90
CA ASP A 34 -3.52 19.77 6.41
C ASP A 34 -4.70 20.20 5.53
N LEU A 35 -4.59 20.01 4.21
CA LEU A 35 -5.67 20.26 3.25
C LEU A 35 -6.79 19.20 3.27
N THR A 36 -6.50 17.97 3.70
CA THR A 36 -7.39 16.81 3.50
C THR A 36 -7.82 16.11 4.77
N ARG A 37 -7.23 16.40 5.94
CA ARG A 37 -7.43 15.68 7.20
C ARG A 37 -8.91 15.42 7.50
N SER A 38 -9.75 16.46 7.43
CA SER A 38 -11.19 16.31 7.67
C SER A 38 -11.91 15.44 6.63
N ALA A 39 -11.42 15.39 5.40
CA ALA A 39 -11.97 14.55 4.33
C ALA A 39 -11.49 13.09 4.40
N LEU A 40 -10.40 12.81 5.12
CA LEU A 40 -9.85 11.47 5.31
C LEU A 40 -10.42 10.74 6.53
N GLU A 41 -11.15 11.45 7.40
CA GLU A 41 -11.78 10.87 8.60
C GLU A 41 -12.66 9.66 8.26
N GLY A 42 -12.39 8.53 8.92
CA GLY A 42 -13.05 7.24 8.75
C GLY A 42 -12.77 6.53 7.41
N LYS A 43 -11.86 7.05 6.58
CA LYS A 43 -11.54 6.46 5.27
C LYS A 43 -10.28 5.61 5.33
N VAL A 44 -10.25 4.59 4.49
CA VAL A 44 -9.00 3.89 4.19
C VAL A 44 -8.09 4.77 3.34
N VAL A 45 -6.82 4.87 3.76
CA VAL A 45 -5.79 5.63 3.05
C VAL A 45 -4.55 4.76 2.82
N LEU A 46 -4.18 4.52 1.57
CA LEU A 46 -2.94 3.83 1.21
C LEU A 46 -1.78 4.80 1.11
N ASP A 47 -0.80 4.65 1.99
CA ASP A 47 0.43 5.41 2.00
C ASP A 47 1.50 4.76 1.10
N ALA A 48 1.68 5.35 -0.08
CA ALA A 48 2.72 4.97 -1.05
C ALA A 48 3.98 5.87 -0.97
N THR A 49 4.10 6.72 0.07
CA THR A 49 5.23 7.65 0.20
C THR A 49 6.53 6.94 0.53
N ASN A 50 7.66 7.54 0.16
CA ASN A 50 8.98 7.11 0.60
C ASN A 50 9.63 8.29 1.34
N PRO A 51 9.57 8.33 2.68
CA PRO A 51 10.12 9.44 3.46
C PRO A 51 11.64 9.49 3.27
N ALA A 52 12.19 10.55 2.70
CA ALA A 52 13.65 10.76 2.68
C ALA A 52 14.10 11.44 3.98
N ASP A 53 15.39 11.32 4.33
CA ASP A 53 15.98 12.01 5.49
C ASP A 53 15.82 13.53 5.34
N GLY A 54 14.81 14.06 6.03
CA GLY A 54 14.38 15.45 5.98
C GLY A 54 12.92 15.53 6.41
N ALA A 55 12.64 16.26 7.49
CA ALA A 55 11.25 16.57 7.85
C ALA A 55 10.56 17.29 6.68
N PRO A 56 9.24 17.13 6.49
CA PRO A 56 8.53 17.94 5.50
C PRO A 56 8.79 19.42 5.77
N SER A 57 9.51 20.06 4.86
CA SER A 57 9.69 21.51 4.90
C SER A 57 8.42 22.15 4.34
N ALA A 58 7.93 23.22 4.96
CA ALA A 58 6.89 24.09 4.40
C ALA A 58 7.40 24.73 3.09
N GLY A 59 7.35 23.97 2.01
CA GLY A 59 7.82 24.30 0.68
C GLY A 59 6.68 24.01 -0.28
N GLY A 60 6.13 25.08 -0.86
CA GLY A 60 4.85 25.07 -1.56
C GLY A 60 4.65 23.87 -2.50
N PHE A 61 3.41 23.39 -2.52
CA PHE A 61 2.91 22.40 -3.46
C PHE A 61 3.20 22.84 -4.92
N SER A 62 4.21 22.24 -5.55
CA SER A 62 4.41 22.39 -6.99
C SER A 62 3.51 21.39 -7.71
N ALA A 63 2.50 21.89 -8.41
CA ALA A 63 1.61 21.12 -9.27
C ALA A 63 2.34 20.35 -10.40
N GLY A 64 3.66 20.46 -10.52
CA GLY A 64 4.51 19.75 -11.49
C GLY A 64 5.12 18.42 -11.02
N GLY A 65 4.85 17.97 -9.78
CA GLY A 65 5.39 16.71 -9.25
C GLY A 65 4.60 15.45 -9.61
N PHE A 66 3.38 15.59 -10.14
CA PHE A 66 2.66 14.48 -10.74
C PHE A 66 3.10 14.38 -12.20
N SER A 67 3.89 13.37 -12.55
CA SER A 67 3.85 12.92 -13.94
C SER A 67 2.40 12.54 -14.23
N ALA A 68 1.86 13.03 -15.33
CA ALA A 68 0.50 12.77 -15.82
C ALA A 68 0.22 11.29 -16.17
N GLY A 69 0.96 10.35 -15.57
CA GLY A 69 0.77 8.91 -15.59
C GLY A 69 0.39 8.29 -14.23
N ALA A 70 0.10 9.08 -13.19
CA ALA A 70 -0.50 8.57 -11.95
C ALA A 70 -1.91 8.02 -12.24
N PHE A 71 -1.98 6.72 -12.55
CA PHE A 71 -3.20 5.91 -12.71
C PHE A 71 -4.39 6.62 -13.37
N THR A 72 -4.30 6.89 -14.67
CA THR A 72 -5.48 7.07 -15.54
C THR A 72 -6.04 5.70 -15.95
N GLY A 73 -6.34 4.86 -14.95
CA GLY A 73 -7.17 3.67 -15.10
C GLY A 73 -8.51 3.96 -14.45
N ALA A 74 -9.56 4.07 -15.25
CA ALA A 74 -10.91 4.32 -14.75
C ALA A 74 -11.35 3.20 -13.78
N PHE A 75 -11.50 3.52 -12.50
CA PHE A 75 -12.44 2.79 -11.63
C PHE A 75 -13.85 3.11 -12.14
N GLY A 76 -14.26 2.40 -13.19
CA GLY A 76 -15.58 2.52 -13.78
C GLY A 76 -16.60 1.96 -12.81
N GLY A 77 -17.47 2.83 -12.30
CA GLY A 77 -18.52 2.50 -11.34
C GLY A 77 -19.37 1.31 -11.78
N GLY A 78 -19.33 0.27 -10.96
CA GLY A 78 -20.38 -0.72 -10.81
C GLY A 78 -20.65 -0.82 -9.31
N GLY A 79 -21.87 -0.47 -8.90
CA GLY A 79 -22.25 -0.42 -7.49
C GLY A 79 -22.00 -1.76 -6.78
N PHE A 80 -21.50 -1.66 -5.55
CA PHE A 80 -21.42 -2.79 -4.63
C PHE A 80 -22.84 -3.18 -4.23
N SER A 81 -23.40 -4.17 -4.91
CA SER A 81 -24.71 -4.76 -4.63
C SER A 81 -24.54 -6.27 -4.65
N GLY A 82 -24.55 -6.89 -3.47
CA GLY A 82 -24.29 -8.30 -3.29
C GLY A 82 -25.35 -9.23 -3.88
N THR A 83 -24.92 -10.45 -4.19
CA THR A 83 -25.44 -11.76 -3.75
C THR A 83 -24.93 -12.82 -4.72
N SER A 84 -24.43 -13.92 -4.16
CA SER A 84 -23.91 -15.07 -4.88
C SER A 84 -25.01 -15.75 -5.71
N THR A 85 -24.64 -16.24 -6.90
CA THR A 85 -24.95 -17.56 -7.50
C THR A 85 -25.00 -17.46 -9.03
N GLY A 86 -24.21 -18.28 -9.72
CA GLY A 86 -24.29 -18.43 -11.17
C GLY A 86 -22.95 -18.84 -11.80
N ALA A 87 -22.73 -20.14 -11.89
CA ALA A 87 -21.64 -20.72 -12.66
C ALA A 87 -21.82 -20.45 -14.16
N SER A 88 -20.72 -20.19 -14.87
CA SER A 88 -20.61 -20.55 -16.28
C SER A 88 -19.18 -20.97 -16.61
N THR A 89 -19.06 -22.23 -16.98
CA THR A 89 -17.90 -22.94 -17.50
C THR A 89 -17.41 -22.35 -18.81
N GLY A 90 -16.12 -21.99 -18.86
CA GLY A 90 -15.37 -21.68 -20.08
C GLY A 90 -13.88 -21.84 -19.76
N ALA A 91 -13.21 -22.77 -20.45
CA ALA A 91 -11.93 -23.34 -20.07
C ALA A 91 -10.77 -22.33 -20.03
N PHE A 92 -10.05 -22.29 -18.91
CA PHE A 92 -8.68 -21.80 -18.83
C PHE A 92 -7.79 -23.01 -18.52
N THR A 93 -7.03 -23.46 -19.53
CA THR A 93 -6.01 -24.47 -19.37
C THR A 93 -4.65 -23.79 -19.14
N GLY A 94 -4.06 -24.04 -17.96
CA GLY A 94 -2.62 -24.25 -17.83
C GLY A 94 -1.79 -23.13 -17.20
N ALA A 95 -1.79 -23.04 -15.86
CA ALA A 95 -0.59 -23.16 -15.00
C ALA A 95 -1.02 -23.01 -13.53
N SER A 96 -0.53 -23.92 -12.69
CA SER A 96 -1.08 -24.23 -11.37
C SER A 96 -0.82 -23.14 -10.32
N VAL A 97 -1.87 -22.44 -9.88
CA VAL A 97 -1.84 -21.69 -8.62
C VAL A 97 -1.78 -22.70 -7.47
N LYS A 98 -0.64 -22.75 -6.77
CA LYS A 98 -0.54 -23.45 -5.48
C LYS A 98 -1.47 -22.74 -4.49
N SER A 99 -2.58 -23.42 -4.20
CA SER A 99 -3.64 -23.23 -3.20
C SER A 99 -3.91 -21.81 -2.68
N ALA A 100 -5.19 -21.42 -2.69
CA ALA A 100 -5.69 -20.23 -2.01
C ALA A 100 -5.26 -20.14 -0.52
N GLU A 101 -4.92 -21.26 0.12
CA GLU A 101 -4.30 -21.34 1.45
C GLU A 101 -2.89 -20.74 1.52
N ALA A 102 -2.04 -20.89 0.49
CA ALA A 102 -0.70 -20.28 0.47
C ALA A 102 -0.79 -18.75 0.31
N ILE A 103 -1.75 -18.27 -0.48
CA ILE A 103 -2.06 -16.85 -0.61
C ILE A 103 -2.66 -16.32 0.71
N ALA A 104 -3.56 -17.07 1.36
CA ALA A 104 -4.14 -16.70 2.64
C ALA A 104 -3.10 -16.69 3.79
N ALA A 105 -2.12 -17.59 3.77
CA ALA A 105 -1.02 -17.64 4.72
C ALA A 105 0.02 -16.52 4.49
N ALA A 106 0.22 -16.07 3.24
CA ALA A 106 1.04 -14.88 2.93
C ALA A 106 0.34 -13.57 3.32
N VAL A 107 -0.98 -13.50 3.13
CA VAL A 107 -1.85 -12.36 3.51
C VAL A 107 -2.00 -12.22 5.02
N ASN A 108 -2.05 -13.36 5.73
CA ASN A 108 -2.29 -13.42 7.17
C ASN A 108 -1.10 -14.01 7.94
N GLY A 109 0.09 -13.99 7.32
CA GLY A 109 1.32 -14.36 7.99
C GLY A 109 1.50 -13.47 9.21
N PRO A 110 1.84 -13.99 10.39
CA PRO A 110 1.88 -13.19 11.59
C PRO A 110 3.05 -12.20 11.51
N PRO A 111 2.84 -10.89 11.68
CA PRO A 111 3.78 -10.11 12.45
C PRO A 111 3.59 -10.61 13.88
N SER A 112 4.54 -11.43 14.31
CA SER A 112 4.53 -11.83 15.70
C SER A 112 4.68 -10.58 16.56
N GLU A 113 4.07 -10.53 17.76
CA GLU A 113 4.43 -9.54 18.78
C GLU A 113 5.96 -9.42 18.95
N ALA A 114 6.71 -10.47 18.62
CA ALA A 114 8.16 -10.45 18.61
C ALA A 114 8.75 -9.51 17.54
N ALA A 115 8.20 -9.45 16.33
CA ALA A 115 8.61 -8.48 15.30
C ALA A 115 8.39 -7.04 15.77
N ASP A 116 7.22 -6.75 16.34
CA ASP A 116 6.93 -5.43 16.93
C ASP A 116 7.85 -5.09 18.10
N ARG A 117 8.19 -6.07 18.95
CA ARG A 117 9.17 -5.90 20.04
C ARG A 117 10.58 -5.65 19.52
N MET A 118 11.00 -6.26 18.42
CA MET A 118 12.31 -6.01 17.80
C MET A 118 12.37 -4.60 17.21
N LEU A 119 11.34 -4.19 16.47
CA LEU A 119 11.18 -2.83 15.93
C LEU A 119 11.11 -1.76 17.03
N ALA A 120 10.51 -2.08 18.17
CA ALA A 120 10.47 -1.18 19.33
C ALA A 120 11.87 -0.98 19.95
N ARG A 121 12.71 -2.02 19.97
CA ARG A 121 14.09 -1.94 20.49
C ARG A 121 15.02 -1.16 19.58
N ALA A 122 14.85 -1.29 18.25
CA ALA A 122 15.66 -0.58 17.26
C ALA A 122 15.49 0.95 17.32
N GLY A 123 14.35 1.44 17.84
CA GLY A 123 14.10 2.88 17.99
C GLY A 123 13.88 3.61 16.65
N GLY A 124 13.37 4.84 16.71
CA GLY A 124 12.97 5.60 15.52
C GLY A 124 11.49 5.44 15.17
N LYS A 125 11.00 6.30 14.28
CA LYS A 125 9.58 6.40 13.91
C LYS A 125 9.46 6.26 12.39
N SER A 126 8.52 5.45 11.93
CA SER A 126 8.20 5.35 10.49
C SER A 126 7.56 6.64 9.95
N GLY A 127 7.63 6.80 8.63
CA GLY A 127 6.79 7.75 7.91
C GLY A 127 5.31 7.47 8.14
N LEU A 128 4.90 6.19 8.11
CA LEU A 128 3.52 5.80 8.38
C LEU A 128 3.03 6.24 9.76
N GLU A 129 3.79 6.00 10.83
CA GLU A 129 3.48 6.50 12.18
C GLU A 129 3.34 8.03 12.20
N THR A 130 4.11 8.73 11.37
CA THR A 130 4.05 10.18 11.26
C THR A 130 2.77 10.66 10.58
N LEU A 131 2.32 9.98 9.51
CA LEU A 131 1.06 10.28 8.85
C LEU A 131 -0.15 10.00 9.75
N ILE A 132 -0.11 8.87 10.49
CA ILE A 132 -1.13 8.52 11.48
C ILE A 132 -1.25 9.63 12.54
N GLU A 133 -0.14 10.15 13.06
CA GLU A 133 -0.19 11.26 14.03
C GLU A 133 -0.81 12.54 13.45
N TRP A 134 -0.56 12.85 12.18
CA TRP A 134 -1.11 14.06 11.56
C TRP A 134 -2.59 13.93 11.19
N ALA A 135 -3.07 12.73 10.87
CA ALA A 135 -4.45 12.42 10.54
C ALA A 135 -4.91 11.10 11.21
N PRO A 136 -5.12 11.11 12.54
CA PRO A 136 -5.40 9.88 13.31
C PRO A 136 -6.79 9.32 13.08
N GLY A 137 -7.69 10.08 12.47
CA GLY A 137 -9.03 9.62 12.12
C GLY A 137 -9.10 8.82 10.83
N ALA A 138 -8.02 8.76 10.05
CA ALA A 138 -7.95 7.95 8.84
C ALA A 138 -7.37 6.57 9.13
N HIS A 139 -7.81 5.56 8.38
CA HIS A 139 -7.36 4.18 8.52
C HIS A 139 -6.22 3.93 7.54
N TRP A 140 -4.98 4.05 8.02
CA TRP A 140 -3.79 4.05 7.18
C TRP A 140 -3.24 2.65 6.92
N ALA A 141 -2.80 2.39 5.69
CA ALA A 141 -1.95 1.25 5.36
C ALA A 141 -0.80 1.62 4.42
N LYS A 142 0.42 1.20 4.74
CA LYS A 142 1.55 1.28 3.81
C LYS A 142 1.39 0.23 2.71
N ALA A 143 1.54 0.63 1.46
CA ALA A 143 1.65 -0.27 0.31
C ALA A 143 2.19 0.50 -0.91
N PHE A 144 2.70 -0.22 -1.89
CA PHE A 144 3.21 0.27 -3.18
C PHE A 144 4.43 1.19 -3.10
N ASN A 145 5.02 1.34 -1.91
CA ASN A 145 6.22 2.15 -1.76
C ASN A 145 7.49 1.38 -2.15
N THR A 146 7.44 0.04 -2.16
CA THR A 146 8.57 -0.86 -2.49
C THR A 146 8.64 -1.23 -3.98
N ILE A 147 7.52 -1.15 -4.72
CA ILE A 147 7.46 -1.50 -6.13
C ILE A 147 7.51 -0.23 -6.98
N SER A 148 8.60 -0.05 -7.75
CA SER A 148 8.71 1.09 -8.68
C SER A 148 7.71 0.98 -9.84
N THR A 149 7.44 2.08 -10.53
CA THR A 149 6.53 2.09 -11.70
C THR A 149 6.99 1.18 -12.83
N ASP A 150 8.31 1.00 -13.00
CA ASP A 150 8.89 0.04 -13.94
C ASP A 150 8.57 -1.40 -13.53
N VAL A 151 8.78 -1.75 -12.26
CA VAL A 151 8.49 -3.08 -11.71
C VAL A 151 6.98 -3.35 -11.77
N LEU A 152 6.13 -2.38 -11.43
CA LEU A 152 4.67 -2.46 -11.57
C LEU A 152 4.24 -2.84 -13.00
N SER A 153 5.00 -2.41 -14.01
CA SER A 153 4.71 -2.70 -15.41
C SER A 153 5.25 -4.05 -15.83
N ARG A 154 6.49 -4.38 -15.45
CA ARG A 154 7.19 -5.60 -15.90
C ARG A 154 6.89 -6.85 -15.08
N ARG A 155 6.33 -6.74 -13.86
CA ARG A 155 6.08 -7.88 -12.97
C ARG A 155 4.60 -8.22 -12.77
N ARG A 156 3.69 -7.34 -13.23
CA ARG A 156 2.25 -7.53 -13.13
C ARG A 156 1.82 -8.87 -13.71
N GLY A 157 1.17 -9.69 -12.89
CA GLY A 157 0.60 -10.98 -13.32
C GLY A 157 1.63 -12.06 -13.66
N HIS A 158 2.90 -11.89 -13.28
CA HIS A 158 3.93 -12.93 -13.42
C HIS A 158 3.69 -14.13 -12.48
N ASP A 159 4.29 -15.26 -12.81
CA ASP A 159 4.39 -16.44 -11.94
C ASP A 159 5.88 -16.77 -11.69
N PRO A 160 6.35 -16.80 -10.43
CA PRO A 160 5.62 -16.43 -9.22
C PRO A 160 5.26 -14.94 -9.16
N LEU A 161 4.18 -14.63 -8.44
CA LEU A 161 3.79 -13.26 -8.15
C LEU A 161 4.82 -12.58 -7.26
N LEU A 162 5.08 -11.31 -7.54
CA LEU A 162 5.88 -10.46 -6.67
C LEU A 162 5.08 -10.07 -5.42
N ALA A 163 5.72 -10.12 -4.26
CA ALA A 163 5.15 -9.69 -3.00
C ALA A 163 5.09 -8.16 -2.90
N GLU A 164 3.92 -7.62 -2.54
CA GLU A 164 3.77 -6.25 -2.09
C GLU A 164 3.54 -6.26 -0.58
N PHE A 165 4.47 -5.64 0.16
CA PHE A 165 4.43 -5.61 1.62
C PHE A 165 3.40 -4.59 2.12
N VAL A 166 2.55 -5.02 3.05
CA VAL A 166 1.51 -4.18 3.67
C VAL A 166 1.82 -3.98 5.14
N CYS A 167 1.83 -2.73 5.60
CA CYS A 167 2.00 -2.38 7.01
C CYS A 167 0.80 -1.58 7.52
N THR A 168 0.10 -2.07 8.54
CA THR A 168 -1.06 -1.38 9.13
C THR A 168 -1.52 -2.08 10.41
N ASP A 169 -2.03 -1.32 11.38
CA ASP A 169 -2.73 -1.87 12.54
C ASP A 169 -4.25 -1.99 12.31
N GLU A 170 -4.75 -1.42 11.20
CA GLU A 170 -6.18 -1.33 10.88
C GLU A 170 -6.63 -2.47 9.96
N ARG A 171 -7.61 -3.26 10.42
CA ARG A 171 -8.09 -4.44 9.70
C ARG A 171 -8.68 -4.10 8.34
N ASP A 172 -9.52 -3.08 8.27
CA ASP A 172 -10.20 -2.69 7.02
C ASP A 172 -9.23 -2.09 6.01
N ALA A 173 -8.24 -1.31 6.47
CA ALA A 173 -7.17 -0.81 5.61
C ALA A 173 -6.32 -1.96 5.04
N ARG A 174 -6.01 -2.98 5.85
CA ARG A 174 -5.34 -4.20 5.39
C ARG A 174 -6.15 -4.91 4.31
N ASP A 175 -7.43 -5.14 4.56
CA ASP A 175 -8.30 -5.88 3.66
C ASP A 175 -8.44 -5.15 2.31
N ALA A 176 -8.61 -3.83 2.34
CA ALA A 176 -8.66 -2.98 1.15
C ALA A 176 -7.33 -2.95 0.37
N ALA A 177 -6.19 -2.81 1.07
CA ALA A 177 -4.86 -2.87 0.44
C ALA A 177 -4.66 -4.22 -0.25
N CYS A 178 -4.96 -5.33 0.45
CA CYS A 178 -4.83 -6.68 -0.09
C CYS A 178 -5.68 -6.88 -1.35
N GLN A 179 -6.89 -6.32 -1.38
CA GLN A 179 -7.76 -6.42 -2.55
C GLN A 179 -7.14 -5.72 -3.76
N ILE A 180 -6.71 -4.46 -3.61
CA ILE A 180 -6.10 -3.71 -4.71
C ILE A 180 -4.82 -4.39 -5.21
N ILE A 181 -3.98 -4.90 -4.32
CA ILE A 181 -2.74 -5.60 -4.69
C ILE A 181 -3.04 -6.82 -5.56
N ARG A 182 -4.04 -7.64 -5.19
CA ARG A 182 -4.48 -8.79 -5.98
C ARG A 182 -5.04 -8.37 -7.34
N ASP A 183 -5.90 -7.35 -7.36
CA ASP A 183 -6.50 -6.83 -8.59
C ASP A 183 -5.45 -6.25 -9.55
N LEU A 184 -4.34 -5.75 -9.01
CA LEU A 184 -3.19 -5.30 -9.80
C LEU A 184 -2.26 -6.43 -10.25
N GLY A 185 -2.51 -7.69 -9.87
CA GLY A 185 -1.71 -8.84 -10.27
C GLY A 185 -0.42 -9.02 -9.45
N PHE A 186 -0.48 -8.74 -8.15
CA PHE A 186 0.59 -8.94 -7.17
C PHE A 186 0.10 -9.76 -5.99
N ALA A 187 1.02 -10.24 -5.14
CA ALA A 187 0.69 -10.96 -3.93
C ALA A 187 0.81 -10.05 -2.70
N PRO A 188 -0.28 -9.71 -2.01
CA PRO A 188 -0.18 -8.97 -0.75
C PRO A 188 0.49 -9.81 0.33
N PHE A 189 1.43 -9.22 1.05
CA PHE A 189 2.16 -9.84 2.15
C PHE A 189 2.17 -8.92 3.38
N TYR A 190 1.58 -9.37 4.48
CA TYR A 190 1.47 -8.52 5.68
C TYR A 190 2.77 -8.51 6.48
N ALA A 191 3.39 -7.34 6.60
CA ALA A 191 4.71 -7.16 7.22
C ALA A 191 4.66 -6.68 8.67
N GLY A 192 3.51 -6.20 9.16
CA GLY A 192 3.36 -5.70 10.53
C GLY A 192 2.48 -4.48 10.69
N GLY A 193 2.43 -3.98 11.93
CA GLY A 193 1.79 -2.73 12.26
C GLY A 193 2.54 -1.51 11.69
N ALA A 194 2.15 -0.30 12.08
CA ALA A 194 2.71 0.92 11.52
C ALA A 194 4.25 1.00 11.64
N LYS A 195 4.82 0.52 12.74
CA LYS A 195 6.27 0.47 12.99
C LYS A 195 7.06 -0.31 11.95
N ALA A 196 6.45 -1.35 11.36
CA ALA A 196 7.08 -2.22 10.38
C ALA A 196 7.28 -1.52 9.03
N ALA A 197 6.59 -0.39 8.78
CA ALA A 197 6.82 0.43 7.60
C ALA A 197 8.29 0.87 7.44
N ARG A 198 9.06 1.00 8.53
CA ARG A 198 10.51 1.26 8.44
C ARG A 198 11.29 0.22 7.66
N LEU A 199 10.80 -1.02 7.59
CA LEU A 199 11.42 -2.08 6.80
C LEU A 199 11.32 -1.79 5.31
N THR A 200 10.22 -1.16 4.89
CA THR A 200 9.86 -0.92 3.50
C THR A 200 10.18 0.50 3.02
N GLU A 201 10.23 1.48 3.94
CA GLU A 201 10.51 2.90 3.68
C GLU A 201 11.98 3.16 3.29
N THR A 202 12.31 4.42 2.99
CA THR A 202 13.68 4.80 2.59
C THR A 202 14.71 4.37 3.62
N GLY A 203 15.76 3.69 3.16
CA GLY A 203 16.81 3.15 4.03
C GLY A 203 16.46 1.81 4.69
N GLY A 204 15.21 1.34 4.53
CA GLY A 204 14.77 0.04 5.02
C GLY A 204 15.30 -1.13 4.18
N PRO A 205 15.51 -2.31 4.79
CA PRO A 205 16.06 -3.50 4.11
C PRO A 205 15.18 -4.11 3.01
N LEU A 206 13.89 -3.76 2.96
CA LEU A 206 12.95 -4.21 1.92
C LEU A 206 12.66 -3.11 0.88
N GLN A 207 13.27 -1.92 1.02
CA GLN A 207 13.10 -0.85 0.05
C GLN A 207 13.58 -1.29 -1.34
N SER A 208 12.73 -1.13 -2.35
CA SER A 208 13.04 -1.44 -3.76
C SER A 208 13.52 -2.88 -4.00
N ARG A 209 13.27 -3.81 -3.06
CA ARG A 209 13.66 -5.20 -3.18
C ARG A 209 12.52 -5.98 -3.83
N GLU A 210 12.77 -6.51 -5.02
CA GLU A 210 11.84 -7.45 -5.66
C GLU A 210 11.93 -8.81 -4.93
N VAL A 211 10.86 -9.21 -4.25
CA VAL A 211 10.76 -10.51 -3.56
C VAL A 211 9.57 -11.30 -4.10
N ASP A 212 9.82 -12.50 -4.59
CA ASP A 212 8.74 -13.41 -4.98
C ASP A 212 7.96 -13.86 -3.75
N VAL A 213 6.64 -14.04 -3.88
CA VAL A 213 5.77 -14.36 -2.73
C VAL A 213 6.22 -15.59 -1.94
N GLN A 214 6.89 -16.52 -2.59
CA GLN A 214 7.39 -17.75 -1.96
C GLN A 214 8.55 -17.47 -0.98
N ASP A 215 9.31 -16.40 -1.20
CA ASP A 215 10.49 -16.01 -0.43
C ASP A 215 10.20 -14.86 0.55
N ALA A 216 8.96 -14.34 0.56
CA ALA A 216 8.60 -13.14 1.32
C ALA A 216 8.71 -13.31 2.84
N THR A 217 8.43 -14.51 3.37
CA THR A 217 8.62 -14.84 4.79
C THR A 217 10.10 -14.76 5.19
N ASP A 218 10.98 -15.34 4.40
CA ASP A 218 12.43 -15.36 4.68
C ASP A 218 13.01 -13.95 4.54
N ALA A 219 12.61 -13.22 3.51
CA ALA A 219 13.00 -11.83 3.32
C ALA A 219 12.58 -10.93 4.50
N LEU A 220 11.37 -11.11 5.03
CA LEU A 220 10.91 -10.37 6.22
C LEU A 220 11.69 -10.77 7.48
N ALA A 221 11.97 -12.06 7.67
CA ALA A 221 12.77 -12.54 8.79
C ALA A 221 14.20 -11.98 8.77
N ASP A 222 14.84 -11.96 7.61
CA ASP A 222 16.18 -11.38 7.41
C ASP A 222 16.18 -9.87 7.69
N ALA A 223 15.16 -9.15 7.18
CA ALA A 223 14.98 -7.73 7.41
C ALA A 223 14.86 -7.39 8.91
N LEU A 224 14.08 -8.17 9.65
CA LEU A 224 13.93 -8.01 11.10
C LEU A 224 15.21 -8.36 11.87
N ALA A 225 15.94 -9.39 11.43
CA ALA A 225 17.20 -9.80 12.06
C ALA A 225 18.32 -8.77 11.88
N GLY A 226 18.25 -7.95 10.82
CA GLY A 226 19.20 -6.88 10.51
C GLY A 226 19.03 -5.61 11.36
N LEU A 227 17.92 -5.44 12.08
CA LEU A 227 17.66 -4.28 12.95
C LEU A 227 18.37 -4.34 14.32
N ARG A 228 19.45 -5.12 14.43
CA ARG A 228 20.23 -5.33 15.66
C ARG A 228 21.24 -4.22 15.92
#